data_AF-A0A1H0S4X9-F1
#
_entry.id   AF-A0A1H0S4X9-F1
#
_cell.length_a   1.000
_cell.length_b   1.000
_cell.length_c   1.000
_cell.angle_alpha   90.00
_cell.angle_beta   90.00
_cell.angle_gamma   90.00
#
_symmetry.space_group_name_H-M   'P 1'
#
loop_
_entity.id
_entity.type
_entity.pdbx_description
1 polymer ?
#
loop_
_entity_poly.entity_id
_entity_poly.type
_entity_poly.pdbx_seq_one_letter_code
_entity_poly.pdbx_strand_id
1 'polypeptide(L)'
;MKLWSVGIIGLAGLAAIVAGAYSSPEVLLAVAALTAAGIGIGWPYFLGIPAKKTLAALIGLPGVGAAVAATYLPAPGFLDWTPSFIAVGVMAIFVMQLLRGTGQAQRLESTLGSCAGVLLSCLGAGWIASSRFNGVREMFLVAAISAAVALLAGLIRWPDRIVAPLGIIGAGLAGPLAGLVFSDIAVLPAALAGVVVGAVLVSFRRLVILSGEGLTILAAVGMGLGPVSAVGSLAYFIDKLLIF
;
A
#
# COMPACT_ATOMS: atom_id res chain seq x y z
N MET A 1 -5.42 -19.80 -6.57
CA MET A 1 -6.37 -18.83 -7.18
C MET A 1 -5.76 -18.21 -8.43
N LYS A 2 -6.55 -17.54 -9.28
CA LYS A 2 -6.07 -16.90 -10.50
C LYS A 2 -5.45 -15.52 -10.18
N LEU A 3 -4.40 -15.08 -10.89
CA LEU A 3 -3.68 -13.81 -10.65
C LEU A 3 -4.58 -12.56 -10.61
N TRP A 4 -5.62 -12.49 -11.45
CA TRP A 4 -6.59 -11.40 -11.46
C TRP A 4 -7.27 -11.11 -10.11
N SER A 5 -7.35 -12.10 -9.21
CA SER A 5 -7.94 -11.92 -7.88
C SER A 5 -7.17 -10.91 -7.04
N VAL A 6 -5.83 -10.86 -7.18
CA VAL A 6 -4.98 -9.89 -6.47
C VAL A 6 -5.29 -8.47 -6.94
N GLY A 7 -5.37 -8.26 -8.26
CA GLY A 7 -5.70 -6.96 -8.84
C GLY A 7 -7.11 -6.49 -8.46
N ILE A 8 -8.09 -7.39 -8.44
CA ILE A 8 -9.47 -7.09 -8.00
C ILE A 8 -9.49 -6.67 -6.52
N ILE A 9 -8.76 -7.37 -5.65
CA ILE A 9 -8.68 -7.02 -4.23
C ILE A 9 -8.00 -5.65 -4.05
N GLY A 10 -6.92 -5.39 -4.79
CA GLY A 10 -6.26 -4.08 -4.79
C GLY A 10 -7.23 -2.96 -5.22
N LEU A 11 -7.98 -3.16 -6.30
CA LEU A 11 -8.98 -2.19 -6.77
C LEU A 11 -10.11 -1.99 -5.75
N ALA A 12 -10.60 -3.06 -5.13
CA ALA A 12 -11.63 -2.97 -4.09
C ALA A 12 -11.13 -2.22 -2.86
N GLY A 13 -9.89 -2.49 -2.41
CA GLY A 13 -9.26 -1.76 -1.31
C GLY A 13 -9.07 -0.28 -1.62
N LEU A 14 -8.58 0.03 -2.82
CA LEU A 14 -8.43 1.41 -3.28
C LEU A 14 -9.78 2.14 -3.36
N ALA A 15 -10.80 1.50 -3.93
CA ALA A 15 -12.15 2.06 -3.99
C ALA A 15 -12.74 2.32 -2.59
N ALA A 16 -12.52 1.41 -1.63
CA ALA A 16 -12.92 1.60 -0.25
C ALA A 16 -12.20 2.78 0.42
N ILE A 17 -10.90 2.96 0.15
CA ILE A 17 -10.12 4.09 0.67
C ILE A 17 -10.67 5.41 0.12
N VAL A 18 -10.91 5.49 -1.19
CA VAL A 18 -11.49 6.68 -1.84
C VAL A 18 -12.88 6.96 -1.28
N ALA A 19 -13.77 5.97 -1.24
CA ALA A 19 -15.11 6.12 -0.68
C ALA A 19 -15.07 6.56 0.79
N GLY A 20 -14.17 5.98 1.58
CA GLY A 20 -13.98 6.33 2.99
C GLY A 20 -13.53 7.76 3.18
N ALA A 21 -12.60 8.24 2.34
CA ALA A 21 -12.13 9.62 2.39
C ALA A 21 -13.28 10.62 2.18
N TYR A 22 -14.18 10.36 1.24
CA TYR A 22 -15.35 11.20 0.96
C TYR A 22 -16.55 11.01 1.90
N SER A 23 -16.52 10.02 2.79
CA SER A 23 -17.62 9.74 3.72
C SER A 23 -17.44 10.47 5.05
N SER A 24 -16.45 10.05 5.85
CA SER A 24 -16.07 10.69 7.11
C SER A 24 -14.67 10.27 7.54
N PRO A 25 -13.97 11.05 8.39
CA PRO A 25 -12.65 10.68 8.89
C PRO A 25 -12.64 9.32 9.61
N GLU A 26 -13.70 9.01 10.35
CA GLU A 26 -13.85 7.74 11.07
C GLU A 26 -14.00 6.55 10.12
N VAL A 27 -14.75 6.71 9.02
CA VAL A 27 -14.88 5.66 8.00
C VAL A 27 -13.55 5.42 7.30
N LEU A 28 -12.80 6.48 6.96
CA LEU A 28 -11.47 6.33 6.36
C LEU A 28 -10.50 5.63 7.33
N LEU A 29 -10.53 5.97 8.61
CA LEU A 29 -9.75 5.27 9.64
C LEU A 29 -10.13 3.79 9.72
N ALA A 30 -11.43 3.46 9.73
CA ALA A 30 -11.88 2.09 9.75
C ALA A 30 -11.38 1.30 8.52
N VAL A 31 -11.48 1.89 7.33
CA VAL A 31 -10.98 1.28 6.09
C VAL A 31 -9.46 1.09 6.12
N ALA A 32 -8.71 2.08 6.60
CA ALA A 32 -7.25 1.99 6.72
C ALA A 32 -6.83 0.92 7.75
N ALA A 33 -7.53 0.84 8.88
CA ALA A 33 -7.30 -0.18 9.90
C ALA A 33 -7.61 -1.60 9.37
N LEU A 34 -8.72 -1.75 8.64
CA LEU A 34 -9.07 -3.01 7.97
C LEU A 34 -8.05 -3.38 6.89
N THR A 35 -7.51 -2.39 6.16
CA THR A 35 -6.46 -2.60 5.16
C THR A 35 -5.16 -3.07 5.83
N ALA A 36 -4.74 -2.41 6.91
CA ALA A 36 -3.58 -2.81 7.70
C ALA A 36 -3.75 -4.22 8.30
N ALA A 37 -4.93 -4.56 8.82
CA ALA A 37 -5.25 -5.89 9.30
C ALA A 37 -5.26 -6.93 8.17
N GLY A 38 -5.79 -6.58 6.99
CA GLY A 38 -5.79 -7.42 5.80
C GLY A 38 -4.38 -7.73 5.30
N ILE A 39 -3.48 -6.73 5.32
CA ILE A 39 -2.04 -6.92 5.05
C ILE A 39 -1.44 -7.81 6.14
N GLY A 40 -1.67 -7.50 7.42
CA GLY A 40 -1.18 -8.30 8.53
C GLY A 40 -1.58 -9.76 8.42
N ILE A 41 -2.84 -10.06 8.16
CA ILE A 41 -3.32 -11.43 8.01
C ILE A 41 -2.81 -12.06 6.72
N GLY A 42 -2.83 -11.34 5.60
CA GLY A 42 -2.53 -11.92 4.29
C GLY A 42 -1.04 -12.15 4.02
N TRP A 43 -0.19 -11.26 4.53
CA TRP A 43 1.24 -11.25 4.25
C TRP A 43 1.98 -12.49 4.75
N PRO A 44 1.77 -12.99 5.98
CA PRO A 44 2.36 -14.25 6.43
C PRO A 44 1.89 -15.49 5.64
N TYR A 45 0.67 -15.46 5.08
CA TYR A 45 0.19 -16.53 4.21
C TYR A 45 0.83 -16.47 2.83
N PHE A 46 1.12 -15.27 2.31
CA PHE A 46 1.89 -15.10 1.09
C PHE A 46 3.33 -15.60 1.25
N LEU A 47 3.98 -15.28 2.38
CA LEU A 47 5.34 -15.71 2.67
C LEU A 47 5.47 -17.20 3.06
N GLY A 48 4.36 -17.93 3.20
CA GLY A 48 4.39 -19.35 3.59
C GLY A 48 4.93 -19.62 5.00
N ILE A 49 4.97 -18.63 5.89
CA ILE A 49 5.64 -18.77 7.19
C ILE A 49 4.79 -19.61 8.16
N PRO A 50 5.38 -20.49 9.00
CA PRO A 50 4.62 -21.30 9.96
C PRO A 50 3.86 -20.48 11.03
N ALA A 51 4.46 -19.40 11.54
CA ALA A 51 3.93 -18.60 12.65
C ALA A 51 2.92 -17.51 12.20
N LYS A 52 1.91 -17.90 11.40
CA LYS A 52 1.02 -16.96 10.69
C LYS A 52 0.25 -16.01 11.60
N LYS A 53 -0.32 -16.52 12.70
CA LYS A 53 -1.18 -15.74 13.60
C LYS A 53 -0.40 -14.66 14.34
N THR A 54 0.76 -15.02 14.89
CA THR A 54 1.61 -14.10 15.65
C THR A 54 2.18 -13.03 14.73
N LEU A 55 2.73 -13.42 13.57
CA LEU A 55 3.24 -12.45 12.60
C LEU A 55 2.14 -11.57 12.04
N ALA A 56 0.92 -12.07 11.90
CA ALA A 56 -0.20 -11.23 11.47
C ALA A 56 -0.50 -10.10 12.44
N ALA A 57 -0.48 -10.37 13.75
CA ALA A 57 -0.61 -9.33 14.77
C ALA A 57 0.56 -8.35 14.74
N LEU A 58 1.80 -8.87 14.63
CA LEU A 58 3.01 -8.04 14.59
C LEU A 58 3.11 -7.14 13.36
N ILE A 59 2.46 -7.52 12.25
CA ILE A 59 2.39 -6.71 11.04
C ILE A 59 1.18 -5.76 11.08
N GLY A 60 0.00 -6.25 11.47
CA GLY A 60 -1.23 -5.48 11.40
C GLY A 60 -1.32 -4.38 12.46
N LEU A 61 -0.95 -4.67 13.71
CA LEU A 61 -1.10 -3.72 14.83
C LEU A 61 -0.31 -2.42 14.64
N PRO A 62 0.97 -2.45 14.20
CA PRO A 62 1.69 -1.22 13.84
C PRO A 62 1.00 -0.41 12.75
N GLY A 63 0.43 -1.06 11.74
CA GLY A 63 -0.30 -0.39 10.66
C GLY A 63 -1.58 0.30 11.16
N VAL A 64 -2.34 -0.39 12.02
CA VAL A 64 -3.51 0.20 12.69
C VAL A 64 -3.08 1.38 13.57
N GLY A 65 -2.00 1.24 14.35
CA GLY A 65 -1.46 2.31 15.18
C GLY A 65 -1.04 3.53 14.36
N ALA A 66 -0.36 3.33 13.23
CA ALA A 66 0.00 4.39 12.30
C ALA A 66 -1.24 5.09 11.71
N ALA A 67 -2.28 4.34 11.35
CA ALA A 67 -3.53 4.91 10.84
C ALA A 67 -4.27 5.74 11.89
N VAL A 68 -4.35 5.26 13.14
CA VAL A 68 -4.91 6.00 14.27
C VAL A 68 -4.12 7.29 14.51
N ALA A 69 -2.79 7.20 14.56
CA ALA A 69 -1.94 8.38 14.72
C ALA A 69 -2.16 9.40 13.59
N ALA A 70 -2.17 8.96 12.33
CA ALA A 70 -2.42 9.82 11.18
C ALA A 70 -3.82 10.45 11.16
N THR A 71 -4.78 9.89 11.89
CA THR A 71 -6.14 10.44 12.01
C THR A 71 -6.22 11.54 13.08
N TYR A 72 -5.54 11.36 14.21
CA TYR A 72 -5.71 12.23 15.36
C TYR A 72 -4.57 13.24 15.57
N LEU A 73 -3.41 13.05 14.95
CA LEU A 73 -2.35 14.03 15.04
C LEU A 73 -2.69 15.35 14.34
N PRO A 74 -2.29 16.49 14.92
CA PRO A 74 -2.46 17.79 14.28
C PRO A 74 -1.45 18.00 13.13
N ALA A 75 -1.78 18.91 12.22
CA ALA A 75 -0.86 19.40 11.21
C ALA A 75 0.34 20.11 11.88
N PRO A 76 1.54 20.14 11.26
CA PRO A 76 1.92 19.58 9.95
C PRO A 76 2.46 18.13 10.00
N GLY A 77 2.37 17.49 11.17
CA GLY A 77 3.06 16.24 11.51
C GLY A 77 2.25 14.96 11.37
N PHE A 78 1.39 14.84 10.34
CA PHE A 78 0.42 13.74 10.25
C PHE A 78 1.06 12.33 10.27
N LEU A 79 2.27 12.18 9.74
CA LEU A 79 2.97 10.89 9.69
C LEU A 79 4.12 10.77 10.69
N ASP A 80 4.31 11.71 11.61
CA ASP A 80 5.51 11.79 12.46
C ASP A 80 5.71 10.54 13.35
N TRP A 81 4.62 9.89 13.75
CA TRP A 81 4.68 8.65 14.54
C TRP A 81 4.73 7.38 13.71
N THR A 82 4.52 7.46 12.38
CA THR A 82 4.55 6.29 11.49
C THR A 82 5.90 5.58 11.54
N PRO A 83 7.06 6.28 11.49
CA PRO A 83 8.37 5.64 11.69
C PRO A 83 8.49 4.91 13.03
N SER A 84 7.93 5.46 14.12
CA SER A 84 7.95 4.83 15.44
C SER A 84 7.15 3.52 15.45
N PHE A 85 5.97 3.48 14.84
CA PHE A 85 5.19 2.24 14.70
C PHE A 85 5.92 1.21 13.86
N ILE A 86 6.54 1.63 12.74
CA ILE A 86 7.37 0.76 11.91
C ILE A 86 8.52 0.17 12.75
N ALA A 87 9.25 1.01 13.48
CA ALA A 87 10.38 0.58 14.30
C ALA A 87 9.95 -0.44 15.37
N VAL A 88 8.84 -0.17 16.07
CA VAL A 88 8.27 -1.11 17.07
C VAL A 88 7.86 -2.42 16.41
N GLY A 89 7.18 -2.39 15.27
CA GLY A 89 6.77 -3.60 14.54
C GLY A 89 7.96 -4.43 14.05
N VAL A 90 8.97 -3.78 13.47
CA VAL A 90 10.21 -4.42 13.02
C VAL A 90 10.96 -5.02 14.21
N MET A 91 11.13 -4.28 15.31
CA MET A 91 11.77 -4.78 16.53
C MET A 91 11.01 -5.98 17.10
N ALA A 92 9.67 -5.94 17.13
CA ALA A 92 8.86 -7.06 17.60
C ALA A 92 9.00 -8.30 16.72
N ILE A 93 9.16 -8.14 15.39
CA ILE A 93 9.49 -9.26 14.50
C ILE A 93 10.84 -9.86 14.89
N PHE A 94 11.89 -9.04 15.06
CA PHE A 94 13.20 -9.55 15.46
C PHE A 94 13.12 -10.32 16.79
N VAL A 95 12.45 -9.77 17.80
CA VAL A 95 12.22 -10.45 19.08
C VAL A 95 11.49 -11.77 18.89
N MET A 96 10.41 -11.81 18.10
CA MET A 96 9.69 -13.05 17.81
C MET A 96 10.57 -14.09 17.11
N GLN A 97 11.44 -13.66 16.20
CA GLN A 97 12.35 -14.54 15.49
C GLN A 97 13.47 -15.06 16.39
N LEU A 98 13.90 -14.30 17.40
CA LEU A 98 14.80 -14.78 18.46
C LEU A 98 14.11 -15.82 19.34
N LEU A 99 12.86 -15.58 19.76
CA LEU A 99 12.07 -16.52 20.57
C LEU A 99 11.78 -17.85 19.85
N ARG A 100 11.65 -17.84 18.52
CA ARG A 100 11.50 -19.06 17.72
C ARG A 100 12.76 -19.95 17.68
N GLY A 101 13.90 -19.49 18.21
CA GLY A 101 15.14 -20.25 18.33
C GLY A 101 16.04 -20.26 17.08
N THR A 102 17.33 -20.56 17.26
CA THR A 102 18.35 -20.65 16.22
C THR A 102 18.37 -22.06 15.61
N GLY A 103 17.91 -22.22 14.36
CA GLY A 103 17.91 -23.53 13.67
C GLY A 103 16.79 -23.73 12.66
N GLN A 104 15.81 -22.83 12.60
CA GLN A 104 14.75 -22.88 11.58
C GLN A 104 15.29 -22.46 10.21
N ALA A 105 14.98 -23.25 9.18
CA ALA A 105 15.24 -22.87 7.79
C ALA A 105 14.48 -21.57 7.42
N GLN A 106 15.04 -20.78 6.50
CA GLN A 106 14.44 -19.53 5.98
C GLN A 106 14.16 -18.43 7.02
N ARG A 107 14.90 -18.39 8.15
CA ARG A 107 14.74 -17.32 9.16
C ARG A 107 14.98 -15.93 8.60
N LEU A 108 16.05 -15.73 7.82
CA LEU A 108 16.37 -14.43 7.26
C LEU A 108 15.27 -13.96 6.28
N GLU A 109 14.82 -14.85 5.40
CA GLU A 109 13.74 -14.58 4.45
C GLU A 109 12.42 -14.25 5.17
N SER A 110 12.08 -15.02 6.21
CA SER A 110 10.88 -14.78 7.04
C SER A 110 10.97 -13.46 7.80
N THR A 111 12.13 -13.09 8.33
CA THR A 111 12.34 -11.82 9.03
C THR A 111 12.23 -10.65 8.06
N LEU A 112 13.02 -10.65 6.97
CA LEU A 112 13.01 -9.59 5.97
C LEU A 112 11.64 -9.43 5.32
N GLY A 113 11.01 -10.54 4.94
CA GLY A 113 9.66 -10.56 4.39
C GLY A 113 8.64 -9.99 5.37
N SER A 114 8.71 -10.34 6.65
CA SER A 114 7.78 -9.80 7.67
C SER A 114 8.03 -8.31 7.93
N CYS A 115 9.28 -7.84 7.91
CA CYS A 115 9.61 -6.42 8.02
C CYS A 115 9.03 -5.63 6.85
N ALA A 116 9.09 -6.17 5.62
CA ALA A 116 8.40 -5.57 4.48
C ALA A 116 6.87 -5.50 4.70
N GLY A 117 6.28 -6.53 5.32
CA GLY A 117 4.88 -6.51 5.73
C GLY A 117 4.54 -5.36 6.67
N VAL A 118 5.35 -5.13 7.71
CA VAL A 118 5.18 -4.00 8.65
C VAL A 118 5.28 -2.66 7.93
N LEU A 119 6.25 -2.50 7.04
CA LEU A 119 6.38 -1.29 6.24
C LEU A 119 5.09 -1.07 5.44
N LEU A 120 4.64 -2.08 4.70
CA LEU A 120 3.44 -1.96 3.87
C LEU A 120 2.18 -1.68 4.70
N SER A 121 2.00 -2.31 5.87
CA SER A 121 0.83 -2.04 6.71
C SER A 121 0.82 -0.61 7.26
N CYS A 122 1.98 -0.05 7.61
CA CYS A 122 2.10 1.32 8.12
C CYS A 122 1.98 2.39 7.03
N LEU A 123 2.51 2.15 5.81
CA LEU A 123 2.49 3.15 4.73
C LEU A 123 1.08 3.57 4.31
N GLY A 124 0.07 2.74 4.58
CA GLY A 124 -1.34 3.01 4.31
C GLY A 124 -1.89 4.20 5.08
N ALA A 125 -1.30 4.55 6.22
CA ALA A 125 -1.61 5.76 6.97
C ALA A 125 -1.42 7.04 6.12
N GLY A 126 -0.58 6.97 5.07
CA GLY A 126 -0.38 8.06 4.13
C GLY A 126 -1.64 8.44 3.34
N TRP A 127 -2.60 7.53 3.12
CA TRP A 127 -3.89 7.89 2.53
C TRP A 127 -4.70 8.82 3.42
N ILE A 128 -4.67 8.59 4.74
CA ILE A 128 -5.29 9.46 5.73
C ILE A 128 -4.59 10.81 5.73
N ALA A 129 -3.26 10.81 5.83
CA ALA A 129 -2.47 12.03 5.83
C ALA A 129 -2.70 12.87 4.56
N SER A 130 -2.67 12.24 3.37
CA SER A 130 -2.96 12.90 2.09
C SER A 130 -4.38 13.45 2.02
N SER A 131 -5.39 12.74 2.53
CA SER A 131 -6.77 13.25 2.54
C SER A 131 -6.99 14.47 3.45
N ARG A 132 -6.12 14.63 4.47
CA ARG A 132 -6.16 15.71 5.45
C ARG A 132 -5.23 16.87 5.09
N PHE A 133 -4.24 16.63 4.23
CA PHE A 133 -3.26 17.63 3.84
C PHE A 133 -3.92 18.70 2.96
N ASN A 134 -3.71 19.97 3.30
CA ASN A 134 -4.19 21.17 2.59
C ASN A 134 -5.72 21.32 2.34
N GLY A 135 -6.57 20.38 2.75
CA GLY A 135 -8.02 20.43 2.52
C GLY A 135 -8.44 20.22 1.05
N VAL A 136 -7.51 20.36 0.11
CA VAL A 136 -7.67 20.09 -1.32
C VAL A 136 -7.20 18.66 -1.60
N ARG A 137 -8.12 17.81 -2.07
CA ARG A 137 -7.90 16.35 -2.24
C ARG A 137 -7.39 15.99 -3.63
N GLU A 138 -6.82 16.94 -4.35
CA GLU A 138 -6.41 16.77 -5.74
C GLU A 138 -5.28 15.74 -5.88
N MET A 139 -4.23 15.85 -5.08
CA MET A 139 -3.12 14.91 -5.14
C MET A 139 -3.52 13.51 -4.66
N PHE A 140 -4.42 13.42 -3.68
CA PHE A 140 -5.06 12.18 -3.27
C PHE A 140 -5.78 11.51 -4.44
N LEU A 141 -6.58 12.28 -5.20
CA LEU A 141 -7.29 11.78 -6.37
C LEU A 141 -6.34 11.39 -7.50
N VAL A 142 -5.32 12.19 -7.78
CA VAL A 142 -4.29 11.88 -8.80
C VAL A 142 -3.62 10.54 -8.48
N ALA A 143 -3.20 10.34 -7.24
CA ALA A 143 -2.59 9.08 -6.81
C ALA A 143 -3.58 7.92 -6.90
N ALA A 144 -4.84 8.12 -6.52
CA ALA A 144 -5.89 7.11 -6.60
C ALA A 144 -6.22 6.72 -8.05
N ILE A 145 -6.38 7.68 -8.96
CA ILE A 145 -6.65 7.42 -10.37
C ILE A 145 -5.44 6.72 -11.02
N SER A 146 -4.23 7.19 -10.74
CA SER A 146 -2.99 6.56 -11.23
C SER A 146 -2.87 5.11 -10.74
N ALA A 147 -3.18 4.86 -9.47
CA ALA A 147 -3.18 3.53 -8.90
C ALA A 147 -4.25 2.63 -9.53
N ALA A 148 -5.46 3.15 -9.76
CA ALA A 148 -6.53 2.42 -10.42
C ALA A 148 -6.13 2.01 -11.85
N VAL A 149 -5.52 2.92 -12.62
CA VAL A 149 -5.04 2.63 -13.98
C VAL A 149 -3.96 1.54 -13.97
N ALA A 150 -2.98 1.63 -13.06
CA ALA A 150 -1.94 0.61 -12.94
C ALA A 150 -2.52 -0.77 -12.52
N LEU A 151 -3.49 -0.79 -11.60
CA LEU A 151 -4.16 -2.02 -11.18
C LEU A 151 -5.04 -2.62 -12.29
N LEU A 152 -5.75 -1.79 -13.06
CA LEU A 152 -6.55 -2.22 -14.21
C LEU A 152 -5.66 -2.78 -15.32
N ALA A 153 -4.54 -2.12 -15.64
CA ALA A 153 -3.53 -2.69 -16.51
C ALA A 153 -3.04 -4.04 -15.94
N GLY A 154 -2.87 -4.12 -14.63
CA GLY A 154 -2.66 -5.32 -13.82
C GLY A 154 -3.56 -6.53 -14.14
N LEU A 155 -4.80 -6.29 -14.60
CA LEU A 155 -5.77 -7.35 -14.91
C LEU A 155 -5.63 -7.91 -16.33
N ILE A 156 -4.90 -7.22 -17.22
CA ILE A 156 -4.72 -7.63 -18.61
C ILE A 156 -3.85 -8.89 -18.65
N ARG A 157 -4.37 -9.94 -19.32
CA ARG A 157 -3.72 -11.25 -19.49
C ARG A 157 -2.69 -11.27 -20.62
N TRP A 158 -1.86 -10.23 -20.68
CA TRP A 158 -0.79 -10.08 -21.66
C TRP A 158 0.57 -10.36 -21.02
N PRO A 159 1.61 -10.65 -21.82
CA PRO A 159 2.96 -10.85 -21.30
C PRO A 159 3.43 -9.62 -20.52
N ASP A 160 4.12 -9.86 -19.40
CA ASP A 160 4.55 -8.81 -18.46
C ASP A 160 5.41 -7.73 -19.14
N ARG A 161 6.16 -8.10 -20.20
CA ARG A 161 6.93 -7.19 -21.05
C ARG A 161 6.10 -6.07 -21.69
N ILE A 162 4.82 -6.31 -21.93
CA ILE A 162 3.89 -5.34 -22.50
C ILE A 162 3.10 -4.64 -21.39
N VAL A 163 2.65 -5.40 -20.39
CA VAL A 163 1.76 -4.82 -19.37
C VAL A 163 2.50 -3.93 -18.37
N ALA A 164 3.74 -4.27 -18.04
CA ALA A 164 4.55 -3.46 -17.14
C ALA A 164 4.75 -2.02 -17.66
N PRO A 165 5.26 -1.79 -18.89
CA PRO A 165 5.39 -0.44 -19.42
C PRO A 165 4.02 0.23 -19.62
N LEU A 166 2.99 -0.50 -20.06
CA LEU A 166 1.63 0.06 -20.18
C LEU A 166 1.07 0.56 -18.84
N GLY A 167 1.26 -0.19 -17.75
CA GLY A 167 0.80 0.21 -16.42
C GLY A 167 1.53 1.45 -15.91
N ILE A 168 2.84 1.56 -16.15
CA ILE A 168 3.65 2.71 -15.73
C ILE A 168 3.30 3.95 -16.55
N ILE A 169 3.30 3.83 -17.89
CA ILE A 169 2.98 4.93 -18.80
C ILE A 169 1.52 5.37 -18.59
N GLY A 170 0.60 4.41 -18.49
CA GLY A 170 -0.81 4.69 -18.24
C GLY A 170 -1.03 5.42 -16.93
N ALA A 171 -0.40 4.98 -15.83
CA ALA A 171 -0.48 5.67 -14.55
C ALA A 171 0.16 7.06 -14.61
N GLY A 172 1.30 7.20 -15.28
CA GLY A 172 1.96 8.48 -15.52
C GLY A 172 1.13 9.48 -16.33
N LEU A 173 0.36 9.00 -17.31
CA LEU A 173 -0.54 9.86 -18.08
C LEU A 173 -1.86 10.15 -17.34
N ALA A 174 -2.28 9.28 -16.44
CA ALA A 174 -3.52 9.43 -15.69
C ALA A 174 -3.53 10.68 -14.80
N GLY A 175 -2.41 11.02 -14.16
CA GLY A 175 -2.28 12.23 -13.36
C GLY A 175 -2.49 13.53 -14.14
N PRO A 176 -1.74 13.79 -15.23
CA PRO A 176 -1.95 14.89 -16.16
C PRO A 176 -3.36 14.98 -16.72
N LEU A 177 -3.92 13.86 -17.17
CA LEU A 177 -5.26 13.81 -17.74
C LEU A 177 -6.33 14.14 -16.68
N ALA A 178 -6.12 13.71 -15.43
CA ALA A 178 -6.95 14.15 -14.31
C ALA A 178 -6.78 15.67 -14.07
N GLY A 179 -5.56 16.20 -14.14
CA GLY A 179 -5.27 17.64 -14.04
C GLY A 179 -5.88 18.51 -15.16
N LEU A 180 -6.24 17.94 -16.31
CA LEU A 180 -7.03 18.66 -17.32
C LEU A 180 -8.50 18.85 -16.91
N VAL A 181 -8.99 18.02 -15.99
CA VAL A 181 -10.35 18.12 -15.40
C VAL A 181 -10.31 18.95 -14.11
N PHE A 182 -9.22 18.84 -13.35
CA PHE A 182 -8.97 19.59 -12.12
C PHE A 182 -7.96 20.71 -12.42
N SER A 183 -8.47 21.91 -12.75
CA SER A 183 -7.74 23.05 -13.34
C SER A 183 -6.51 23.58 -12.57
N ASP A 184 -6.21 23.07 -11.37
CA ASP A 184 -5.18 23.57 -10.48
C ASP A 184 -3.97 22.62 -10.30
N ILE A 185 -3.95 21.48 -11.01
CA ILE A 185 -2.90 20.47 -10.86
C ILE A 185 -1.74 20.72 -11.83
N ALA A 186 -0.53 20.91 -11.27
CA ALA A 186 0.69 20.96 -12.06
C ALA A 186 0.92 19.63 -12.81
N VAL A 187 0.93 19.71 -14.15
CA VAL A 187 0.98 18.56 -15.07
C VAL A 187 2.23 17.68 -14.86
N LEU A 188 3.41 18.29 -14.80
CA LEU A 188 4.67 17.55 -14.70
C LEU A 188 4.78 16.80 -13.36
N PRO A 189 4.51 17.42 -12.20
CA PRO A 189 4.51 16.70 -10.94
C PRO A 189 3.47 15.57 -10.83
N ALA A 190 2.26 15.77 -11.36
CA ALA A 190 1.24 14.73 -11.42
C ALA A 190 1.68 13.54 -12.31
N ALA A 191 2.38 13.82 -13.42
CA ALA A 191 2.93 12.78 -14.29
C ALA A 191 3.98 11.93 -13.57
N LEU A 192 4.94 12.60 -12.91
CA LEU A 192 6.00 11.92 -12.16
C LEU A 192 5.42 11.08 -11.03
N ALA A 193 4.44 11.61 -10.31
CA ALA A 193 3.74 10.87 -9.26
C ALA A 193 3.08 9.61 -9.81
N GLY A 194 2.35 9.74 -10.93
CA GLY A 194 1.70 8.63 -11.60
C GLY A 194 2.68 7.54 -12.05
N VAL A 195 3.84 7.93 -12.60
CA VAL A 195 4.90 7.00 -13.00
C VAL A 195 5.43 6.22 -11.78
N VAL A 196 5.71 6.89 -10.66
CA VAL A 196 6.20 6.24 -9.44
C VAL A 196 5.16 5.28 -8.87
N VAL A 197 3.89 5.70 -8.79
CA VAL A 197 2.76 4.87 -8.35
C VAL A 197 2.60 3.63 -9.23
N GLY A 198 2.63 3.82 -10.55
CA GLY A 198 2.56 2.74 -11.53
C GLY A 198 3.72 1.76 -11.40
N ALA A 199 4.95 2.26 -11.23
CA ALA A 199 6.14 1.43 -11.07
C ALA A 199 6.06 0.54 -9.82
N VAL A 200 5.58 1.09 -8.69
CA VAL A 200 5.36 0.31 -7.46
C VAL A 200 4.33 -0.80 -7.68
N LEU A 201 3.15 -0.48 -8.21
CA LEU A 201 2.07 -1.45 -8.43
C LEU A 201 2.45 -2.55 -9.42
N VAL A 202 3.13 -2.19 -10.52
CA VAL A 202 3.63 -3.14 -11.52
C VAL A 202 4.71 -4.05 -10.92
N SER A 203 5.58 -3.52 -10.06
CA SER A 203 6.59 -4.34 -9.37
C SER A 203 5.94 -5.42 -8.50
N PHE A 204 4.85 -5.11 -7.80
CA PHE A 204 4.09 -6.09 -7.03
C PHE A 204 3.41 -7.15 -7.91
N ARG A 205 2.85 -6.76 -9.07
CA ARG A 205 2.37 -7.73 -10.06
C ARG A 205 3.47 -8.71 -10.45
N ARG A 206 4.68 -8.20 -10.71
CA ARG A 206 5.83 -9.03 -11.07
C ARG A 206 6.22 -9.99 -9.95
N LEU A 207 6.18 -9.53 -8.68
CA LEU A 207 6.38 -10.41 -7.52
C LEU A 207 5.36 -11.56 -7.49
N VAL A 208 4.08 -11.28 -7.75
CA VAL A 208 3.04 -12.33 -7.82
C VAL A 208 3.33 -13.32 -8.94
N ILE A 209 3.71 -12.84 -10.13
CA ILE A 209 4.04 -13.71 -11.27
C ILE A 209 5.23 -14.62 -10.94
N LEU A 210 6.27 -14.06 -10.30
CA LEU A 210 7.48 -14.79 -9.93
C LEU A 210 7.26 -15.80 -8.81
N SER A 211 6.28 -15.57 -7.92
CA SER A 211 6.00 -16.48 -6.82
C SER A 211 5.50 -17.87 -7.26
N GLY A 212 4.99 -18.02 -8.50
CA GLY A 212 4.76 -19.31 -9.17
C GLY A 212 3.70 -20.24 -8.58
N GLU A 213 3.38 -20.11 -7.30
CA GLU A 213 2.45 -20.95 -6.56
C GLU A 213 1.02 -20.41 -6.58
N GLY A 214 0.05 -21.33 -6.42
CA GLY A 214 -1.35 -20.97 -6.29
C GLY A 214 -1.59 -20.19 -4.99
N LEU A 215 -1.79 -18.87 -5.10
CA LEU A 215 -2.12 -18.04 -3.94
C LEU A 215 -3.42 -18.51 -3.26
N THR A 216 -3.37 -18.59 -1.94
CA THR A 216 -4.56 -18.69 -1.08
C THR A 216 -5.30 -17.34 -1.03
N ILE A 217 -6.57 -17.35 -0.60
CA ILE A 217 -7.38 -16.12 -0.53
C ILE A 217 -6.71 -15.08 0.36
N LEU A 218 -6.20 -15.50 1.52
CA LEU A 218 -5.52 -14.61 2.46
C LEU A 218 -4.22 -14.04 1.86
N ALA A 219 -3.42 -14.86 1.18
CA ALA A 219 -2.23 -14.38 0.47
C ALA A 219 -2.57 -13.36 -0.61
N ALA A 220 -3.68 -13.58 -1.35
CA ALA A 220 -4.17 -12.64 -2.35
C ALA A 220 -4.61 -11.30 -1.73
N VAL A 221 -5.19 -11.32 -0.51
CA VAL A 221 -5.54 -10.10 0.24
C VAL A 221 -4.28 -9.30 0.58
N GLY A 222 -3.25 -9.94 1.14
CA GLY A 222 -2.00 -9.27 1.47
C GLY A 222 -1.31 -8.67 0.24
N MET A 223 -1.24 -9.43 -0.86
CA MET A 223 -0.60 -8.98 -2.11
C MET A 223 -1.40 -7.92 -2.86
N GLY A 224 -2.73 -7.87 -2.69
CA GLY A 224 -3.58 -6.87 -3.32
C GLY A 224 -3.56 -5.54 -2.57
N LEU A 225 -3.66 -5.59 -1.24
CA LEU A 225 -3.70 -4.40 -0.38
C LEU A 225 -2.32 -3.79 -0.13
N GLY A 226 -1.27 -4.60 -0.08
CA GLY A 226 0.11 -4.16 0.16
C GLY A 226 0.57 -2.99 -0.73
N PRO A 227 0.52 -3.11 -2.07
CA PRO A 227 0.97 -2.01 -2.92
C PRO A 227 0.04 -0.79 -2.89
N VAL A 228 -1.27 -0.98 -2.68
CA VAL A 228 -2.22 0.12 -2.48
C VAL A 228 -1.83 0.92 -1.23
N SER A 229 -1.46 0.23 -0.16
CA SER A 229 -1.00 0.85 1.08
C SER A 229 0.30 1.63 0.89
N ALA A 230 1.27 1.08 0.14
CA ALA A 230 2.52 1.79 -0.20
C ALA A 230 2.28 3.11 -0.95
N VAL A 231 1.31 3.12 -1.86
CA VAL A 231 0.95 4.33 -2.63
C VAL A 231 0.44 5.46 -1.73
N GLY A 232 -0.19 5.14 -0.59
CA GLY A 232 -0.72 6.17 0.31
C GLY A 232 0.34 7.13 0.83
N SER A 233 1.47 6.62 1.33
CA SER A 233 2.58 7.47 1.78
C SER A 233 3.24 8.22 0.63
N LEU A 234 3.33 7.62 -0.55
CA LEU A 234 3.84 8.32 -1.73
C LEU A 234 2.95 9.50 -2.10
N ALA A 235 1.62 9.34 -2.09
CA ALA A 235 0.68 10.42 -2.35
C ALA A 235 0.92 11.60 -1.39
N TYR A 236 1.02 11.34 -0.09
CA TYR A 236 1.29 12.37 0.91
C TYR A 236 2.65 13.07 0.74
N PHE A 237 3.74 12.30 0.57
CA PHE A 237 5.06 12.92 0.45
C PHE A 237 5.25 13.67 -0.86
N ILE A 238 4.67 13.19 -1.95
CA ILE A 238 4.72 13.91 -3.22
C ILE A 238 3.93 15.22 -3.10
N ASP A 239 2.73 15.19 -2.50
CA ASP A 239 1.96 16.41 -2.20
C ASP A 239 2.77 17.41 -1.35
N LYS A 240 3.45 16.91 -0.32
CA LYS A 240 4.32 17.71 0.55
C LYS A 240 5.60 18.19 -0.12
N LEU A 241 6.13 17.52 -1.15
CA LEU A 241 7.38 17.90 -1.81
C LEU A 241 7.19 18.81 -3.03
N LEU A 242 5.98 18.90 -3.58
CA LEU A 242 5.69 19.69 -4.79
C LEU A 242 5.02 21.02 -4.49
N ILE A 243 4.37 21.14 -3.34
CA ILE A 243 3.75 22.38 -2.87
C ILE A 243 4.77 23.30 -2.16
N PHE A 244 5.92 22.74 -1.75
CA PHE A 244 7.09 23.48 -1.23
C PHE A 244 8.22 23.48 -2.25
#